data_AF-A0AAE9YQF8-F1
#
_entry.id   AF-A0AAE9YQF8-F1
#
_cell.length_a   1.000
_cell.length_b   1.000
_cell.length_c   1.000
_cell.angle_alpha   90.00
_cell.angle_beta   90.00
_cell.angle_gamma   90.00
#
_symmetry.space_group_name_H-M   'P 1'
#
loop_
_entity.id
_entity.type
_entity.pdbx_description
1 polymer ?
#
loop_
_entity_poly.entity_id
_entity_poly.type
_entity_poly.pdbx_seq_one_letter_code
_entity_poly.pdbx_strand_id
1 'polypeptide(L)' 'MDNITLPTPTTEEIQLMAWTRIRTKRDALMAATDWTQIADSPLSAEKKAEFAQYRQALRDLPQSTANPDDIAWPLKPE' A
#
# COMPACT_ATOMS: atom_id res chain seq x y z
N MET A 1 -30.37 30.29 -10.75
CA MET A 1 -29.29 29.30 -10.96
C MET A 1 -28.47 29.32 -9.67
N ASP A 2 -28.85 28.47 -8.72
CA ASP A 2 -28.16 28.40 -7.44
C ASP A 2 -26.74 27.90 -7.70
N ASN A 3 -25.76 28.74 -7.35
CA ASN A 3 -24.36 28.41 -7.46
C ASN A 3 -24.07 27.31 -6.43
N ILE A 4 -24.10 26.05 -6.87
CA ILE A 4 -23.77 24.88 -6.07
C ILE A 4 -22.28 24.95 -5.75
N THR A 5 -21.92 25.72 -4.72
CA THR A 5 -20.61 25.63 -4.09
C THR A 5 -20.59 24.31 -3.35
N LEU A 6 -20.08 23.26 -4.00
CA LEU A 6 -19.77 22.01 -3.32
C LEU A 6 -18.82 22.35 -2.15
N PRO A 7 -19.08 21.85 -0.93
CA PRO A 7 -18.15 22.07 0.17
C PRO A 7 -16.80 21.51 -0.24
N THR A 8 -15.76 22.33 -0.17
CA THR A 8 -14.39 21.83 -0.31
C THR A 8 -14.12 20.85 0.83
N PRO A 9 -13.56 19.66 0.55
CA PRO A 9 -13.29 18.69 1.59
C PRO A 9 -12.37 19.31 2.64
N THR A 10 -12.71 19.06 3.90
CA THR A 10 -11.91 19.46 5.05
C THR A 10 -10.55 18.74 5.05
N THR A 11 -9.57 19.29 5.75
CA THR A 11 -8.24 18.69 5.88
C THR A 11 -8.30 17.25 6.42
N GLU A 12 -9.23 16.97 7.35
CA GLU A 12 -9.45 15.63 7.89
C GLU A 12 -9.94 14.66 6.81
N GLU A 13 -10.91 15.08 5.98
CA GLU A 13 -11.42 14.27 4.86
C GLU A 13 -10.31 14.00 3.82
N ILE A 14 -9.48 15.00 3.51
CA ILE A 14 -8.33 14.84 2.61
C ILE A 14 -7.36 13.79 3.16
N GLN A 15 -7.04 13.84 4.46
CA GLN A 15 -6.17 12.84 5.08
C GLN A 15 -6.78 11.44 5.08
N LEU A 16 -8.08 11.31 5.38
CA LEU A 16 -8.78 10.02 5.33
C LEU A 16 -8.77 9.42 3.92
N MET A 17 -8.98 10.24 2.90
CA MET A 17 -8.91 9.81 1.50
C MET A 17 -7.50 9.37 1.11
N ALA A 18 -6.47 10.11 1.54
CA ALA A 18 -5.08 9.76 1.27
C ALA A 18 -4.70 8.42 1.93
N TRP A 19 -5.03 8.23 3.21
CA TRP A 19 -4.82 6.96 3.92
C TRP A 19 -5.60 5.79 3.30
N THR A 20 -6.80 6.05 2.80
CA THR A 20 -7.58 5.05 2.06
C THR A 20 -6.85 4.62 0.79
N ARG A 21 -6.33 5.56 -0.01
CA ARG A 21 -5.55 5.25 -1.22
C ARG A 21 -4.31 4.41 -0.91
N ILE A 22 -3.61 4.72 0.17
CA ILE A 22 -2.43 3.96 0.62
C ILE A 22 -2.80 2.53 0.97
N ARG A 23 -3.85 2.33 1.79
CA ARG A 23 -4.30 0.98 2.16
C ARG A 23 -4.72 0.18 0.94
N THR A 24 -5.46 0.78 0.01
CA THR A 24 -5.85 0.15 -1.25
C THR A 24 -4.63 -0.26 -2.08
N LYS A 25 -3.62 0.62 -2.22
CA LYS A 25 -2.39 0.30 -2.95
C LYS A 25 -1.59 -0.81 -2.27
N ARG A 26 -1.47 -0.79 -0.95
CA ARG A 26 -0.83 -1.85 -0.17
C ARG A 26 -1.51 -3.19 -0.41
N ASP A 27 -2.83 -3.23 -0.30
CA ASP A 27 -3.61 -4.45 -0.45
C ASP A 27 -3.49 -4.99 -1.89
N ALA A 28 -3.47 -4.12 -2.90
CA ALA A 28 -3.22 -4.51 -4.29
C ALA A 28 -1.82 -5.11 -4.50
N LEU A 29 -0.77 -4.52 -3.92
CA LEU A 29 0.60 -5.04 -4.01
C LEU A 29 0.77 -6.36 -3.25
N MET A 30 0.10 -6.52 -2.11
CA MET A 30 0.04 -7.78 -1.40
C MET A 30 -0.70 -8.84 -2.21
N ALA A 31 -1.87 -8.54 -2.78
CA ALA A 31 -2.60 -9.48 -3.63
C ALA A 31 -1.77 -9.91 -4.86
N ALA A 32 -1.09 -8.96 -5.52
CA ALA A 32 -0.25 -9.23 -6.68
C ALA A 32 0.98 -10.12 -6.38
N THR A 33 1.36 -10.24 -5.12
CA THR A 33 2.49 -11.07 -4.67
C THR A 33 2.04 -12.27 -3.83
N ASP A 34 0.75 -12.56 -3.73
CA ASP A 34 0.25 -13.63 -2.87
C ASP A 34 0.68 -15.02 -3.34
N TRP A 35 0.69 -15.23 -4.66
CA TRP A 35 1.20 -16.43 -5.31
C TRP A 35 2.69 -16.71 -5.03
N THR A 36 3.46 -15.75 -4.51
CA THR A 36 4.87 -15.97 -4.15
C THR A 36 5.02 -16.69 -2.80
N GLN A 37 3.98 -16.65 -1.97
CA GLN A 37 4.01 -17.17 -0.60
C GLN A 37 3.45 -18.59 -0.48
N ILE A 38 2.79 -19.10 -1.52
CA ILE A 38 2.29 -20.47 -1.54
C ILE A 38 3.44 -21.47 -1.66
N ALA A 39 3.28 -22.63 -1.03
CA ALA A 39 4.32 -23.68 -1.02
C ALA A 39 4.70 -24.12 -2.45
N ASP A 40 3.71 -24.22 -3.33
CA ASP A 40 3.85 -24.63 -4.74
C ASP A 40 4.34 -23.52 -5.68
N SER A 41 4.74 -22.36 -5.15
CA SER A 41 5.26 -21.28 -5.99
C SER A 41 6.57 -21.72 -6.67
N PRO A 42 6.74 -21.44 -7.98
CA PRO A 42 7.93 -21.83 -8.76
C PRO A 42 9.21 -21.07 -8.37
N LEU A 43 9.13 -20.16 -7.40
CA LEU A 43 10.25 -19.37 -6.90
C LEU A 43 11.22 -20.19 -6.04
N SER A 44 12.51 -19.85 -6.11
CA SER A 44 13.52 -20.37 -5.19
C SER A 44 13.23 -19.96 -3.75
N ALA A 45 13.85 -20.65 -2.79
CA ALA A 45 13.74 -20.30 -1.37
C ALA A 45 14.23 -18.86 -1.09
N GLU A 46 15.31 -18.41 -1.75
CA GLU A 46 15.77 -17.03 -1.59
C GLU A 46 14.74 -16.03 -2.11
N LYS A 47 14.15 -16.29 -3.29
CA LYS A 47 13.13 -15.41 -3.86
C LYS A 47 11.86 -15.36 -3.02
N LYS A 48 11.43 -16.49 -2.46
CA LYS A 48 10.32 -16.52 -1.48
C LYS A 48 10.63 -15.65 -0.26
N ALA A 49 11.86 -15.68 0.24
CA ALA A 49 12.30 -14.85 1.35
C ALA A 49 12.35 -13.35 1.00
N GLU A 50 12.83 -12.98 -0.19
CA GLU A 50 12.80 -11.59 -0.69
C GLU A 50 11.35 -11.05 -0.76
N PHE A 51 10.43 -11.84 -1.32
CA PHE A 51 9.02 -11.46 -1.37
C PHE A 51 8.38 -11.41 0.02
N ALA A 52 8.78 -12.26 0.96
CA ALA A 52 8.32 -12.21 2.34
C ALA A 52 8.75 -10.90 3.02
N GLN A 53 10.01 -10.49 2.85
CA GLN A 53 10.52 -9.20 3.35
C GLN A 53 9.81 -8.01 2.70
N TYR A 54 9.62 -8.05 1.38
CA TYR A 54 8.86 -7.04 0.65
C TYR A 54 7.42 -6.89 1.19
N ARG A 55 6.73 -8.01 1.43
CA ARG A 55 5.37 -8.00 2.01
C ARG A 55 5.36 -7.51 3.45
N GLN A 56 6.40 -7.78 4.23
CA GLN A 56 6.51 -7.22 5.57
C GLN A 56 6.65 -5.69 5.51
N ALA A 57 7.57 -5.19 4.68
CA ALA A 57 7.75 -3.76 4.48
C ALA A 57 6.44 -3.07 4.03
N LEU A 58 5.64 -3.70 3.16
CA LEU A 58 4.32 -3.19 2.77
C LEU A 58 3.33 -3.09 3.95
N ARG A 59 3.34 -4.06 4.86
CA ARG A 59 2.47 -4.03 6.06
C ARG A 59 2.87 -2.94 7.03
N ASP A 60 4.15 -2.61 7.09
CA ASP A 60 4.70 -1.62 8.02
C ASP A 60 4.48 -0.17 7.54
N LEU A 61 4.13 0.06 6.25
CA LEU A 61 3.92 1.40 5.67
C LEU A 61 2.94 2.30 6.42
N PRO A 62 1.76 1.86 6.89
CA PRO A 62 0.83 2.72 7.61
C PRO A 62 1.36 3.17 8.98
N GLN A 63 2.41 2.53 9.49
CA GLN A 63 3.05 2.85 10.77
C GLN A 63 4.38 3.60 10.58
N SER A 64 4.91 3.64 9.36
CA SER A 64 6.22 4.22 9.06
C SER A 64 6.19 5.75 9.02
N THR A 65 5.05 6.36 8.67
CA THR A 65 4.92 7.82 8.54
C THR A 65 3.60 8.33 9.14
N ALA A 66 3.61 9.56 9.66
CA ALA A 66 2.40 10.25 10.07
C ALA A 66 1.69 10.95 8.90
N ASN A 67 2.44 11.22 7.82
CA ASN A 67 1.94 11.87 6.62
C ASN A 67 1.79 10.83 5.49
N PRO A 68 0.60 10.68 4.90
CA PRO A 68 0.38 9.79 3.76
C PRO A 68 1.23 10.13 2.52
N ASP A 69 1.59 11.40 2.31
CA ASP A 69 2.36 11.82 1.14
C ASP A 69 3.85 11.42 1.22
N ASP A 70 4.35 11.15 2.44
CA ASP A 70 5.75 10.79 2.69
C ASP A 70 6.02 9.27 2.62
N ILE A 71 5.02 8.47 2.23
CA ILE A 71 5.16 7.01 2.20
C ILE A 71 6.12 6.55 1.10
N ALA A 72 7.27 6.02 1.53
CA ALA A 72 8.23 5.35 0.69
C ALA A 72 7.82 3.89 0.44
N TRP A 73 7.43 3.56 -0.79
CA TRP A 73 7.06 2.20 -1.16
C TRP A 73 8.29 1.31 -1.34
N PRO A 74 8.30 0.07 -0.79
CA PRO A 74 9.42 -0.84 -0.99
C PRO A 74 9.54 -1.22 -2.48
N LEU A 75 10.76 -1.52 -2.91
CA LEU A 75 11.02 -2.00 -4.26
C LEU A 75 10.62 -3.47 -4.36
N LYS A 76 9.84 -3.80 -5.40
CA LYS A 76 9.43 -5.17 -5.66
C LYS A 76 10.67 -6.01 -6.10
N PRO A 77 10.88 -7.20 -5.53
CA PRO A 77 11.91 -8.12 -5.99
C PRO A 77 11.66 -8.60 -7.44
N GLU A 78 12.74 -8.88 -8.19
CA GLU A 78 12.71 -9.48 -9.52
C GLU A 78 12.53 -10.99 -9.50
#